data_AF-A0A1P8JX10-F1
#
_entry.id   AF-A0A1P8JX10-F1
#
_cell.length_a   1.000
_cell.length_b   1.000
_cell.length_c   1.000
_cell.angle_alpha   90.00
_cell.angle_beta   90.00
_cell.angle_gamma   90.00
#
_symmetry.space_group_name_H-M   'P 1'
#
loop_
_entity.id
_entity.type
_entity.pdbx_description
1 polymer ?
#
loop_
_entity_poly.entity_id
_entity_poly.type
_entity_poly.pdbx_seq_one_letter_code
_entity_poly.pdbx_strand_id
1 'polypeptide(L)'
;MEETMSTHPIRRLIGPCLMPFVLAACSVLGGGNEAPAQKEPARLNIAISADADLNTDIKGRGAPVLLRIYELKSDVSFQEAAFFALQNTDKAVLGADLLAVDQFILRPGETRQIVRKSNPETTAIGVFAGYRDLPNATWRLVHRLPPAVEQSWYRMVMPANKVRLKVDLHANALQITDELAGKPAMQHAEESKNGLDPGPADEVRPSARGGGPTVGEMVNALPKPPVK
;
A
#
# COMPACT_ATOMS: atom_id res chain seq x y z
N MET A 1 -69.02 -31.95 8.15
CA MET A 1 -68.74 -32.93 9.21
C MET A 1 -67.61 -32.33 10.03
N GLU A 2 -67.86 -31.22 10.74
CA GLU A 2 -68.32 -31.18 12.16
C GLU A 2 -67.33 -31.92 13.06
N GLU A 3 -66.39 -31.25 13.72
CA GLU A 3 -66.52 -30.50 15.00
C GLU A 3 -67.30 -31.28 16.06
N THR A 4 -66.63 -31.67 17.15
CA THR A 4 -66.93 -31.22 18.54
C THR A 4 -66.27 -32.12 19.59
N MET A 5 -65.68 -31.46 20.61
CA MET A 5 -65.66 -31.81 22.04
C MET A 5 -65.18 -33.22 22.46
N SER A 6 -64.37 -33.42 23.49
CA SER A 6 -64.34 -32.80 24.81
C SER A 6 -63.31 -33.58 25.63
N THR A 7 -62.59 -32.89 26.52
CA THR A 7 -62.17 -33.30 27.89
C THR A 7 -60.75 -32.87 28.23
N HIS A 8 -60.67 -31.71 28.87
CA HIS A 8 -59.73 -31.41 29.95
C HIS A 8 -60.48 -31.57 31.28
N PRO A 9 -59.85 -31.48 32.48
CA PRO A 9 -58.43 -31.58 32.84
C PRO A 9 -58.20 -32.51 34.06
N ILE A 10 -56.97 -32.99 34.29
CA ILE A 10 -56.57 -33.39 35.65
C ILE A 10 -55.26 -32.71 36.04
N ARG A 11 -55.42 -31.80 37.01
CA ARG A 11 -54.40 -31.05 37.75
C ARG A 11 -53.53 -31.99 38.61
N ARG A 12 -52.40 -31.42 39.07
CA ARG A 12 -51.55 -31.77 40.24
C ARG A 12 -50.22 -32.41 39.82
N LEU A 13 -49.05 -32.00 40.31
CA LEU A 13 -48.67 -31.00 41.30
C LEU A 13 -47.18 -30.75 41.09
N ILE A 14 -46.78 -29.48 41.00
CA ILE A 14 -45.38 -29.05 40.89
C ILE A 14 -44.70 -29.33 42.22
N GLY A 15 -43.73 -30.25 42.24
CA GLY A 15 -42.84 -30.51 43.37
C GLY A 15 -41.46 -29.90 43.10
N PRO A 16 -40.90 -29.08 44.01
CA PRO A 16 -39.63 -28.39 43.78
C PRO A 16 -38.47 -29.33 44.09
N CYS A 17 -37.76 -29.81 43.07
CA CYS A 17 -36.47 -30.46 43.26
C CYS A 17 -35.38 -29.38 43.23
N LEU A 18 -35.05 -28.87 44.42
CA LEU A 18 -33.85 -28.10 44.71
C LEU A 18 -32.62 -28.89 44.23
N MET A 19 -32.07 -28.49 43.09
CA MET A 19 -30.76 -28.97 42.64
C MET A 19 -29.67 -28.11 43.29
N PRO A 20 -28.73 -28.72 44.05
CA PRO A 20 -27.68 -27.99 44.74
C PRO A 20 -26.71 -27.35 43.74
N PHE A 21 -26.48 -26.07 43.99
CA PHE A 21 -25.52 -25.19 43.35
C PHE A 21 -24.09 -25.74 43.58
N VAL A 22 -23.55 -26.46 42.59
CA VAL A 22 -22.16 -26.89 42.60
C VAL A 22 -21.30 -25.68 42.23
N LEU A 23 -20.62 -25.10 43.21
CA LEU A 23 -19.51 -24.16 42.99
C LEU A 23 -18.36 -24.91 42.30
N ALA A 24 -18.30 -24.82 40.97
CA ALA A 24 -17.11 -25.13 40.20
C ALA A 24 -16.13 -23.95 40.33
N ALA A 25 -15.04 -24.19 41.05
CA ALA A 25 -13.98 -23.24 41.31
C ALA A 25 -13.30 -22.76 40.01
N CYS A 26 -13.04 -21.45 39.96
CA CYS A 26 -12.29 -20.78 38.92
C CYS A 26 -10.83 -21.25 38.89
N SER A 27 -10.46 -21.96 37.82
CA SER A 27 -9.07 -22.07 37.37
C SER A 27 -8.91 -21.24 36.10
N VAL A 28 -8.96 -19.91 36.24
CA VAL A 28 -8.45 -18.98 35.22
C VAL A 28 -7.01 -18.67 35.61
N LEU A 29 -6.08 -19.48 35.10
CA LEU A 29 -4.65 -19.19 35.14
C LEU A 29 -4.08 -19.36 33.74
N GLY A 30 -3.54 -18.26 33.21
CA GLY A 30 -2.42 -18.33 32.27
C GLY A 30 -2.76 -18.54 30.80
N GLY A 31 -3.64 -17.72 30.24
CA GLY A 31 -3.65 -17.46 28.81
C GLY A 31 -3.35 -15.98 28.60
N GLY A 32 -2.07 -15.62 28.51
CA GLY A 32 -1.68 -14.30 28.01
C GLY A 32 -2.19 -14.17 26.59
N ASN A 33 -3.36 -13.57 26.44
CA ASN A 33 -3.93 -13.22 25.16
C ASN A 33 -3.16 -11.99 24.68
N GLU A 34 -1.90 -12.18 24.26
CA GLU A 34 -1.26 -11.22 23.37
C GLU A 34 -2.20 -11.11 22.17
N ALA A 35 -2.96 -10.02 22.12
CA ALA A 35 -3.76 -9.73 20.96
C ALA A 35 -2.81 -9.76 19.77
N PRO A 36 -3.09 -10.53 18.71
CA PRO A 36 -2.19 -10.63 17.57
C PRO A 36 -1.88 -9.22 17.10
N ALA A 37 -0.59 -8.91 16.99
CA ALA A 37 -0.14 -7.60 16.58
C ALA A 37 -0.82 -7.25 15.25
N GLN A 38 -1.67 -6.22 15.30
CA GLN A 38 -2.55 -5.89 14.19
C GLN A 38 -1.73 -5.15 13.13
N LYS A 39 -1.33 -5.86 12.08
CA LYS A 39 -0.62 -5.28 10.92
C LYS A 39 -1.39 -4.11 10.33
N GLU A 40 -0.69 -3.01 10.06
CA GLU A 40 -1.28 -1.82 9.44
C GLU A 40 -1.37 -2.00 7.92
N PRO A 41 -2.53 -1.75 7.29
CA PRO A 41 -2.66 -1.67 5.85
C PRO A 41 -1.70 -0.68 5.19
N ALA A 42 -1.02 -1.10 4.13
CA ALA A 42 -0.27 -0.18 3.28
C ALA A 42 -1.24 0.61 2.38
N ARG A 43 -0.91 1.86 2.05
CA ARG A 43 -1.58 2.61 0.99
C ARG A 43 -0.96 2.23 -0.36
N LEU A 44 -1.71 1.46 -1.14
CA LEU A 44 -1.34 1.06 -2.49
C LEU A 44 -1.71 2.17 -3.48
N ASN A 45 -0.76 2.53 -4.34
CA ASN A 45 -0.97 3.32 -5.54
C ASN A 45 -0.29 2.60 -6.71
N ILE A 46 -1.09 1.93 -7.54
CA ILE A 46 -0.60 1.13 -8.66
C ILE A 46 -1.02 1.83 -9.95
N ALA A 47 -0.04 2.33 -10.69
CA ALA A 47 -0.22 2.84 -12.04
C ALA A 47 0.02 1.70 -13.03
N ILE A 48 -0.92 1.53 -13.96
CA ILE A 48 -0.88 0.46 -14.95
C ILE A 48 -0.86 1.12 -16.32
N SER A 49 0.08 0.72 -17.17
CA SER A 49 0.19 1.21 -18.54
C SER A 49 0.37 0.03 -19.51
N ALA A 50 -0.29 0.11 -20.66
CA ALA A 50 -0.12 -0.85 -21.74
C ALA A 50 0.43 -0.15 -22.98
N ASP A 51 1.45 -0.74 -23.59
CA ASP A 51 2.03 -0.23 -24.83
C ASP A 51 1.04 -0.34 -26.00
N ALA A 52 1.29 0.44 -27.05
CA ALA A 52 0.47 0.44 -28.26
C ALA A 52 0.59 -0.88 -29.06
N ASP A 53 1.67 -1.64 -28.86
CA ASP A 53 1.94 -2.95 -29.46
C ASP A 53 1.70 -4.10 -28.46
N LEU A 54 0.95 -3.85 -27.38
CA LEU A 54 0.56 -4.87 -26.40
C LEU A 54 0.06 -6.15 -27.08
N ASN A 55 0.61 -7.30 -26.65
CA ASN A 55 0.15 -8.64 -27.04
C ASN A 55 -0.07 -8.72 -28.55
N THR A 56 0.99 -8.50 -29.33
CA THR A 56 0.95 -8.37 -30.79
C THR A 56 0.91 -9.73 -31.51
N ASP A 57 0.32 -9.80 -32.72
CA ASP A 57 0.33 -11.03 -33.55
C ASP A 57 1.57 -11.13 -34.42
N ILE A 58 1.72 -12.26 -35.12
CA ILE A 58 2.77 -12.45 -36.12
C ILE A 58 2.75 -11.39 -37.25
N LYS A 59 1.68 -10.58 -37.36
CA LYS A 59 1.52 -9.50 -38.32
C LYS A 59 1.70 -8.11 -37.70
N GLY A 60 2.13 -8.00 -36.44
CA GLY A 60 2.35 -6.71 -35.79
C GLY A 60 1.09 -6.05 -35.19
N ARG A 61 -0.06 -6.74 -35.15
CA ARG A 61 -1.31 -6.17 -34.63
C ARG A 61 -1.46 -6.41 -33.14
N GLY A 62 -1.42 -5.34 -32.35
CA GLY A 62 -1.70 -5.36 -30.91
C GLY A 62 -3.12 -5.85 -30.61
N ALA A 63 -3.30 -6.51 -29.46
CA ALA A 63 -4.62 -6.94 -29.01
C ALA A 63 -4.76 -6.86 -27.49
N PRO A 64 -6.00 -6.95 -26.98
CA PRO A 64 -6.24 -6.87 -25.55
C PRO A 64 -5.57 -7.98 -24.73
N VAL A 65 -5.30 -7.71 -23.46
CA VAL A 65 -4.76 -8.66 -22.48
C VAL A 65 -5.63 -8.67 -21.23
N LEU A 66 -5.85 -9.86 -20.67
CA LEU A 66 -6.37 -10.00 -19.32
C LEU A 66 -5.24 -9.72 -18.33
N LEU A 67 -5.38 -8.65 -17.54
CA LEU A 67 -4.51 -8.35 -16.41
C LEU A 67 -5.22 -8.73 -15.11
N ARG A 68 -4.49 -9.41 -14.22
CA ARG A 68 -4.91 -9.60 -12.82
C ARG A 68 -3.84 -9.10 -11.86
N ILE A 69 -4.27 -8.33 -10.87
CA ILE A 69 -3.45 -7.87 -9.76
C ILE A 69 -3.94 -8.58 -8.49
N TYR A 70 -3.05 -9.29 -7.82
CA TYR A 70 -3.33 -10.11 -6.66
C TYR A 70 -2.71 -9.49 -5.42
N GLU A 71 -3.51 -9.35 -4.36
CA GLU A 71 -2.97 -9.19 -3.00
C GLU A 71 -2.81 -10.58 -2.39
N LEU A 72 -1.58 -10.88 -1.97
CA LEU A 72 -1.19 -12.22 -1.53
C LEU A 72 -0.70 -12.19 -0.08
N LYS A 73 -1.13 -13.18 0.69
CA LYS A 73 -0.58 -13.47 2.03
C LYS A 73 0.78 -14.16 1.94
N SER A 74 0.96 -15.00 0.92
CA SER A 74 2.22 -15.66 0.54
C SER A 74 2.32 -15.69 -0.99
N ASP A 75 3.52 -15.47 -1.54
CA ASP A 75 3.76 -15.49 -2.98
C ASP A 75 4.09 -16.89 -3.54
N VAL A 76 4.37 -17.86 -2.67
CA VAL A 76 4.88 -19.20 -3.06
C VAL A 76 3.91 -19.91 -4.01
N SER A 77 2.65 -20.13 -3.57
CA SER A 77 1.62 -20.81 -4.37
C SER A 77 1.38 -20.11 -5.72
N PHE A 78 1.46 -18.77 -5.72
CA PHE A 78 1.32 -17.97 -6.94
C PHE A 78 2.50 -18.12 -7.89
N GLN A 79 3.73 -18.21 -7.38
CA GLN A 79 4.96 -18.40 -8.15
C GLN A 79 5.12 -19.84 -8.67
N GLU A 80 4.55 -20.83 -8.01
CA GLU A 80 4.64 -22.23 -8.45
C GLU A 80 3.51 -22.63 -9.39
N ALA A 81 2.38 -21.90 -9.36
CA ALA A 81 1.22 -22.21 -10.17
C ALA A 81 1.50 -22.16 -11.69
N ALA A 82 0.90 -23.10 -12.42
CA ALA A 82 0.89 -23.10 -13.88
C ALA A 82 -0.02 -21.97 -14.42
N PHE A 83 0.30 -21.47 -15.61
CA PHE A 83 -0.44 -20.38 -16.27
C PHE A 83 -1.96 -20.64 -16.31
N PHE A 84 -2.39 -21.80 -16.82
CA PHE A 84 -3.82 -22.12 -16.94
C PHE A 84 -4.52 -22.29 -15.59
N ALA A 85 -3.78 -22.68 -14.56
CA ALA A 85 -4.30 -22.83 -13.21
C ALA A 85 -4.63 -21.44 -12.61
N LEU A 86 -3.75 -20.44 -12.82
CA LEU A 86 -4.04 -19.06 -12.44
C LEU A 86 -5.13 -18.44 -13.32
N GLN A 87 -5.09 -18.67 -14.63
CA GLN A 87 -6.07 -18.12 -15.58
C GLN A 87 -7.51 -18.57 -15.27
N ASN A 88 -7.72 -19.86 -14.99
CA ASN A 88 -9.05 -20.47 -14.92
C ASN A 88 -9.53 -20.74 -13.48
N THR A 89 -8.59 -20.97 -12.55
CA THR A 89 -8.90 -21.54 -11.22
C THR A 89 -8.06 -20.91 -10.10
N ASP A 90 -7.66 -19.64 -10.23
CA ASP A 90 -6.79 -18.95 -9.26
C ASP A 90 -7.25 -19.08 -7.81
N LYS A 91 -8.55 -18.91 -7.53
CA LYS A 91 -9.09 -19.07 -6.17
C LYS A 91 -8.83 -20.44 -5.57
N ALA A 92 -8.94 -21.50 -6.37
CA ALA A 92 -8.71 -22.86 -5.90
C ALA A 92 -7.20 -23.15 -5.70
N VAL A 93 -6.38 -22.61 -6.60
CA VAL A 93 -4.91 -22.80 -6.58
C VAL A 93 -4.26 -22.02 -5.43
N LEU A 94 -4.70 -20.80 -5.20
CA LEU A 94 -4.12 -19.90 -4.20
C LEU A 94 -4.77 -20.08 -2.82
N GLY A 95 -6.03 -20.50 -2.75
CA GLY A 95 -6.72 -20.78 -1.50
C GLY A 95 -6.63 -19.61 -0.51
N ALA A 96 -6.09 -19.89 0.69
CA ALA A 96 -5.93 -18.91 1.76
C ALA A 96 -4.83 -17.86 1.49
N ASP A 97 -3.96 -18.09 0.50
CA ASP A 97 -2.94 -17.10 0.12
C ASP A 97 -3.52 -15.94 -0.68
N LEU A 98 -4.69 -16.11 -1.30
CA LEU A 98 -5.38 -15.07 -2.05
C LEU A 98 -6.22 -14.18 -1.13
N LEU A 99 -5.82 -12.91 -0.98
CA LEU A 99 -6.53 -11.94 -0.15
C LEU A 99 -7.48 -11.06 -0.99
N ALA A 100 -7.04 -10.63 -2.16
CA ALA A 100 -7.84 -9.87 -3.10
C ALA A 100 -7.35 -10.07 -4.54
N VAL A 101 -8.24 -9.87 -5.51
CA VAL A 101 -7.89 -9.85 -6.93
C VAL A 101 -8.65 -8.73 -7.64
N ASP A 102 -7.91 -7.91 -8.39
CA ASP A 102 -8.46 -6.98 -9.36
C ASP A 102 -8.24 -7.54 -10.76
N GLN A 103 -9.26 -7.50 -11.62
CA GLN A 103 -9.20 -8.04 -12.97
C GLN A 103 -9.60 -6.97 -13.99
N PHE A 104 -8.79 -6.84 -15.05
CA PHE A 104 -9.01 -5.89 -16.13
C PHE A 104 -8.76 -6.55 -17.49
N ILE A 105 -9.48 -6.10 -18.51
CA ILE A 105 -9.12 -6.34 -19.91
C ILE A 105 -8.55 -5.03 -20.42
N LEU A 106 -7.24 -4.99 -20.65
CA LEU A 106 -6.55 -3.80 -21.14
C LEU A 106 -6.43 -3.85 -22.65
N ARG A 107 -6.76 -2.74 -23.31
CA ARG A 107 -6.50 -2.53 -24.73
C ARG A 107 -5.10 -1.94 -24.93
N PRO A 108 -4.50 -2.07 -26.14
CA PRO A 108 -3.25 -1.39 -26.44
C PRO A 108 -3.36 0.13 -26.23
N GLY A 109 -2.36 0.73 -25.57
CA GLY A 109 -2.34 2.15 -25.20
C GLY A 109 -3.19 2.53 -23.98
N GLU A 110 -3.87 1.58 -23.34
CA GLU A 110 -4.73 1.86 -22.19
C GLU A 110 -3.94 2.05 -20.90
N THR A 111 -4.38 2.99 -20.06
CA THR A 111 -3.84 3.21 -18.72
C THR A 111 -4.91 3.06 -17.65
N ARG A 112 -4.55 2.52 -16.49
CA ARG A 112 -5.41 2.40 -15.31
C ARG A 112 -4.67 2.81 -14.05
N GLN A 113 -5.42 3.13 -13.00
CA GLN A 113 -4.86 3.42 -11.69
C GLN A 113 -5.69 2.77 -10.60
N ILE A 114 -5.01 2.17 -9.63
CA ILE A 114 -5.62 1.61 -8.42
C ILE A 114 -5.07 2.37 -7.22
N VAL A 115 -5.95 2.98 -6.43
CA VAL A 115 -5.58 3.64 -5.18
C VAL A 115 -6.47 3.13 -4.06
N ARG A 116 -5.90 2.34 -3.15
CA ARG A 116 -6.63 1.82 -1.98
C ARG A 116 -5.71 1.48 -0.83
N LYS A 117 -6.28 1.13 0.33
CA LYS A 117 -5.56 0.43 1.39
C LYS A 117 -5.47 -1.06 1.05
N SER A 118 -4.33 -1.67 1.30
CA SER A 118 -4.15 -3.12 1.16
C SER A 118 -4.95 -3.87 2.22
N ASN A 119 -5.08 -5.18 2.05
CA ASN A 119 -5.41 -6.05 3.16
C ASN A 119 -4.25 -5.97 4.22
N PRO A 120 -4.57 -5.95 5.54
CA PRO A 120 -3.58 -6.02 6.61
C PRO A 120 -2.59 -7.19 6.50
N GLU A 121 -3.03 -8.32 5.94
CA GLU A 121 -2.23 -9.54 5.78
C GLU A 121 -1.44 -9.57 4.47
N THR A 122 -1.57 -8.57 3.59
CA THR A 122 -0.86 -8.53 2.31
C THR A 122 0.64 -8.43 2.52
N THR A 123 1.37 -9.42 2.03
CA THR A 123 2.85 -9.46 2.06
C THR A 123 3.45 -9.27 0.67
N ALA A 124 2.68 -9.57 -0.39
CA ALA A 124 3.13 -9.44 -1.75
C ALA A 124 2.00 -9.03 -2.71
N ILE A 125 2.38 -8.35 -3.78
CA ILE A 125 1.54 -8.07 -4.94
C ILE A 125 1.97 -8.99 -6.08
N GLY A 126 1.07 -9.86 -6.50
CA GLY A 126 1.22 -10.68 -7.70
C GLY A 126 0.63 -10.00 -8.92
N VAL A 127 1.30 -10.07 -10.06
CA VAL A 127 0.78 -9.55 -11.34
C VAL A 127 0.78 -10.67 -12.35
N PHE A 128 -0.34 -10.84 -13.04
CA PHE A 128 -0.55 -11.83 -14.08
C PHE A 128 -1.08 -11.16 -15.34
N ALA A 129 -0.51 -11.50 -16.50
CA ALA A 129 -0.97 -11.07 -17.81
C ALA A 129 -1.19 -12.27 -18.73
N GLY A 130 -2.41 -12.38 -19.26
CA GLY A 130 -2.80 -13.41 -20.22
C GLY A 130 -2.28 -13.15 -21.64
N TYR A 131 -0.97 -13.13 -21.83
CA TYR A 131 -0.36 -13.02 -23.16
C TYR A 131 -0.69 -14.23 -24.03
N ARG A 132 -0.72 -14.04 -25.36
CA ARG A 132 -0.94 -15.17 -26.29
C ARG A 132 0.29 -16.05 -26.45
N ASP A 133 1.49 -15.45 -26.45
CA ASP A 133 2.75 -16.12 -26.76
C ASP A 133 3.49 -16.43 -25.47
N LEU A 134 2.87 -17.31 -24.67
CA LEU A 134 3.35 -17.67 -23.34
C LEU A 134 4.81 -18.13 -23.30
N PRO A 135 5.32 -18.95 -24.26
CA PRO A 135 6.71 -19.41 -24.23
C PRO A 135 7.73 -18.27 -24.25
N ASN A 136 7.41 -17.14 -24.88
CA ASN A 136 8.30 -16.00 -25.03
C ASN A 136 7.91 -14.82 -24.14
N ALA A 137 6.96 -15.00 -23.21
CA ALA A 137 6.40 -13.92 -22.42
C ALA A 137 6.78 -13.98 -20.95
N THR A 138 7.08 -12.81 -20.37
CA THR A 138 7.10 -12.62 -18.91
C THR A 138 5.67 -12.32 -18.45
N TRP A 139 4.87 -13.37 -18.27
CA TRP A 139 3.43 -13.28 -17.98
C TRP A 139 3.10 -13.18 -16.48
N ARG A 140 4.09 -13.37 -15.60
CA ARG A 140 3.93 -13.28 -14.14
C ARG A 140 5.10 -12.57 -13.49
N LEU A 141 4.78 -11.66 -12.57
CA LEU A 141 5.75 -11.03 -11.68
C LEU A 141 5.20 -10.94 -10.26
N VAL A 142 6.09 -10.82 -9.29
CA VAL A 142 5.76 -10.63 -7.87
C VAL A 142 6.60 -9.49 -7.34
N HIS A 143 5.96 -8.60 -6.59
CA HIS A 143 6.61 -7.57 -5.81
C HIS A 143 6.28 -7.75 -4.33
N ARG A 144 7.29 -8.01 -3.50
CA ARG A 144 7.12 -8.19 -2.05
C ARG A 144 7.04 -6.83 -1.37
N LEU A 145 6.04 -6.66 -0.52
CA LEU A 145 5.88 -5.42 0.25
C LEU A 145 6.87 -5.41 1.42
N PRO A 146 7.33 -4.22 1.85
CA PRO A 146 8.04 -4.08 3.10
C PRO A 146 7.21 -4.64 4.27
N PRO A 147 7.83 -5.28 5.27
CA PRO A 147 7.10 -5.80 6.42
C PRO A 147 6.33 -4.68 7.13
N ALA A 148 5.10 -4.98 7.54
CA ALA A 148 4.33 -4.07 8.38
C ALA A 148 5.05 -3.92 9.73
N VAL A 149 5.19 -2.68 10.22
CA VAL A 149 5.84 -2.41 11.50
C VAL A 149 4.89 -2.82 12.63
N GLU A 150 5.27 -3.86 13.37
CA GLU A 150 4.43 -4.50 14.41
C GLU A 150 4.34 -3.70 15.73
N GLN A 151 5.20 -2.69 15.94
CA GLN A 151 5.30 -2.01 17.22
C GLN A 151 4.32 -0.83 17.37
N SER A 152 3.39 -0.97 18.31
CA SER A 152 2.28 -0.03 18.61
C SER A 152 2.72 1.42 18.83
N TRP A 153 3.93 1.66 19.34
CA TRP A 153 4.43 3.01 19.60
C TRP A 153 4.87 3.75 18.33
N TYR A 154 5.31 3.03 17.27
CA TYR A 154 5.62 3.65 15.97
C TYR A 154 4.37 4.19 15.28
N ARG A 155 3.18 3.64 15.54
CA ARG A 155 1.91 4.07 14.92
C ARG A 155 1.50 5.50 15.28
N MET A 156 1.91 6.01 16.44
CA MET A 156 1.59 7.38 16.86
C MET A 156 2.41 8.43 16.11
N VAL A 157 3.57 8.06 15.56
CA VAL A 157 4.54 9.02 15.03
C VAL A 157 4.91 8.79 13.56
N MET A 158 4.60 7.63 12.98
CA MET A 158 4.93 7.30 11.59
C MET A 158 3.69 7.22 10.69
N PRO A 159 3.75 7.77 9.46
CA PRO A 159 2.68 7.61 8.48
C PRO A 159 2.60 6.16 7.99
N ALA A 160 1.38 5.70 7.64
CA ALA A 160 1.16 4.38 7.05
C ALA A 160 2.07 4.14 5.83
N ASN A 161 2.57 2.91 5.68
CA ASN A 161 3.44 2.51 4.57
C ASN A 161 2.77 2.87 3.24
N LYS A 162 3.46 3.63 2.39
CA LYS A 162 3.00 3.96 1.04
C LYS A 162 3.78 3.10 0.05
N VAL A 163 3.06 2.50 -0.90
CA VAL A 163 3.63 1.68 -1.96
C VAL A 163 3.19 2.30 -3.28
N ARG A 164 4.16 2.63 -4.15
CA ARG A 164 3.89 3.14 -5.51
C ARG A 164 4.50 2.20 -6.53
N LEU A 165 3.65 1.48 -7.22
CA LEU A 165 4.06 0.55 -8.26
C LEU A 165 3.66 1.07 -9.62
N LYS A 166 4.56 0.96 -10.59
CA LYS A 166 4.24 1.02 -12.01
C LYS A 166 4.26 -0.39 -12.56
N VAL A 167 3.17 -0.77 -13.21
CA VAL A 167 3.02 -2.03 -13.93
C VAL A 167 2.90 -1.69 -15.41
N ASP A 168 3.98 -1.93 -16.14
CA ASP A 168 4.05 -1.65 -17.57
C ASP A 168 3.90 -2.98 -18.34
N LEU A 169 2.94 -3.01 -19.26
CA LEU A 169 2.66 -4.15 -20.13
C LEU A 169 3.19 -3.86 -21.53
N HIS A 170 4.26 -4.53 -21.91
CA HIS A 170 4.88 -4.46 -23.23
C HIS A 170 4.24 -5.48 -24.19
N ALA A 171 4.78 -5.61 -25.41
CA ALA A 171 4.31 -6.59 -26.40
C ALA A 171 4.22 -8.04 -25.85
N ASN A 172 5.21 -8.47 -25.07
CA ASN A 172 5.32 -9.81 -24.51
C ASN A 172 5.82 -9.86 -23.06
N ALA A 173 5.99 -8.74 -22.36
CA ALA A 173 6.59 -8.75 -21.04
C ALA A 173 5.85 -7.85 -20.07
N LEU A 174 5.70 -8.32 -18.83
CA LEU A 174 5.41 -7.47 -17.69
C LEU A 174 6.71 -6.83 -17.19
N GLN A 175 6.62 -5.59 -16.74
CA GLN A 175 7.64 -4.94 -15.92
C GLN A 175 6.97 -4.31 -14.70
N ILE A 176 7.58 -4.49 -13.53
CA ILE A 176 7.16 -3.82 -12.30
C ILE A 176 8.29 -2.92 -11.82
N THR A 177 7.97 -1.66 -11.55
CA THR A 177 8.89 -0.69 -10.93
C THR A 177 8.29 -0.19 -9.63
N ASP A 178 9.03 -0.30 -8.52
CA ASP A 178 8.67 0.35 -7.26
C ASP A 178 9.37 1.71 -7.19
N GLU A 179 8.59 2.78 -7.26
CA GLU A 179 9.11 4.15 -7.24
C GLU A 179 9.55 4.61 -5.85
N LEU A 180 9.19 3.86 -4.80
CA LEU A 180 9.54 4.14 -3.41
C LEU A 180 10.58 3.17 -2.84
N ALA A 181 10.98 2.14 -3.59
CA ALA A 181 12.03 1.21 -3.20
C ALA A 181 13.36 1.96 -2.99
N GLY A 182 13.88 1.92 -1.76
CA GLY A 182 15.17 2.52 -1.39
C GLY A 182 15.10 3.85 -0.65
N LYS A 183 13.91 4.41 -0.41
CA LYS A 183 13.75 5.64 0.39
C LYS A 183 13.08 5.32 1.73
N PRO A 184 13.74 5.48 2.89
CA PRO A 184 13.10 5.24 4.17
C PRO A 184 11.93 6.21 4.37
N ALA A 185 10.86 5.73 4.99
CA ALA A 185 9.61 6.46 5.22
C ALA A 185 9.79 7.85 5.89
N MET A 186 10.93 8.09 6.55
CA MET A 186 11.26 9.38 7.17
C MET A 186 11.56 10.51 6.17
N GLN A 187 12.07 10.21 4.96
CA GLN A 187 12.45 11.28 4.00
C GLN A 187 11.24 11.92 3.30
N HIS A 188 10.06 11.29 3.31
CA HIS A 188 8.84 11.83 2.70
C HIS A 188 7.99 12.68 3.65
N ALA A 189 8.31 12.70 4.96
CA ALA A 189 7.62 13.56 5.92
C ALA A 189 8.03 15.04 5.77
N GLU A 190 9.18 15.31 5.14
CA GLU A 190 9.75 16.65 5.02
C GLU A 190 9.25 17.42 3.78
N GLU A 191 8.94 16.71 2.69
CA GLU A 191 8.50 17.34 1.44
C GLU A 191 7.05 17.88 1.50
N SER A 192 6.25 17.44 2.48
CA SER A 192 4.91 18.00 2.70
C SER A 192 4.91 19.34 3.43
N LYS A 193 6.05 19.83 3.94
CA LYS A 193 6.14 21.07 4.73
C LYS A 193 6.67 22.29 3.96
N ASN A 194 7.28 22.12 2.78
CA ASN A 194 7.86 23.24 2.03
C ASN A 194 6.92 23.91 1.01
N GLY A 195 5.61 23.68 1.11
CA GLY A 195 4.59 24.31 0.27
C GLY A 195 3.95 25.58 0.83
N LEU A 196 4.48 26.15 1.93
CA LEU A 196 3.97 27.40 2.48
C LEU A 196 4.99 28.51 2.25
N ASP A 197 4.81 29.24 1.16
CA ASP A 197 5.46 30.51 0.87
C ASP A 197 5.10 31.54 1.96
N PRO A 198 6.06 32.00 2.79
CA PRO A 198 5.89 33.26 3.47
C PRO A 198 6.39 34.35 2.52
N GLY A 199 5.47 34.90 1.73
CA GLY A 199 5.73 36.16 1.03
C GLY A 199 6.31 37.19 2.01
N PRO A 200 7.29 38.02 1.59
CA PRO A 200 8.02 38.86 2.51
C PRO A 200 7.06 39.88 3.14
N ALA A 201 7.05 39.90 4.47
CA ALA A 201 6.36 40.91 5.24
C ALA A 201 6.94 42.29 4.90
N ASP A 202 6.05 43.22 4.56
CA ASP A 202 6.30 44.66 4.57
C ASP A 202 6.89 45.06 5.93
N GLU A 203 8.18 45.37 5.97
CA GLU A 203 8.80 46.04 7.10
C GLU A 203 9.09 47.50 6.74
N VAL A 204 8.17 48.35 7.17
CA VAL A 204 8.20 49.80 7.07
C VAL A 204 9.37 50.36 7.91
N ARG A 205 10.27 51.08 7.24
CA ARG A 205 11.34 51.90 7.84
C ARG A 205 10.84 52.79 8.98
N PRO A 206 11.73 53.09 9.95
CA PRO A 206 11.88 54.45 10.40
C PRO A 206 13.32 54.97 10.21
N SER A 207 13.36 56.27 9.90
CA SER A 207 14.54 57.10 9.64
C SER A 207 15.07 57.74 10.92
N ALA A 208 16.37 57.58 11.21
CA ALA A 208 17.24 58.57 11.89
C ALA A 208 18.68 58.02 11.92
N ARG A 209 19.61 58.54 11.11
CA ARG A 209 20.50 59.70 11.34
C ARG A 209 21.68 59.40 12.30
N GLY A 210 22.89 59.24 11.75
CA GLY A 210 24.14 59.39 12.50
C GLY A 210 25.41 58.85 11.82
N GLY A 211 26.26 59.75 11.30
CA GLY A 211 27.73 59.66 11.45
C GLY A 211 28.59 59.04 10.34
N GLY A 212 29.05 59.90 9.41
CA GLY A 212 30.48 60.14 9.08
C GLY A 212 31.35 59.04 8.39
N PRO A 213 32.37 59.43 7.60
CA PRO A 213 32.77 58.67 6.42
C PRO A 213 34.11 57.94 6.54
N THR A 214 34.28 56.87 5.76
CA THR A 214 35.60 56.29 5.43
C THR A 214 35.69 56.16 3.92
N VAL A 215 36.37 57.12 3.28
CA VAL A 215 36.79 57.02 1.88
C VAL A 215 38.26 56.60 1.89
N GLY A 216 38.50 55.38 1.45
CA GLY A 216 39.82 54.95 1.02
C GLY A 216 40.01 55.28 -0.46
N GLU A 217 41.29 55.37 -0.83
CA GLU A 217 41.81 55.45 -2.19
C GLU A 217 41.94 56.85 -2.78
N MET A 218 43.18 57.36 -2.80
CA MET A 218 43.88 57.69 -4.04
C MET A 218 45.35 58.08 -3.78
N VAL A 219 46.23 57.26 -4.36
CA VAL A 219 47.52 57.57 -4.99
C VAL A 219 48.10 58.99 -4.84
N ASN A 220 49.39 59.10 -4.47
CA ASN A 220 50.49 59.29 -5.45
C ASN A 220 51.77 59.88 -4.78
N ALA A 221 52.92 59.38 -5.25
CA ALA A 221 54.24 60.01 -5.37
C ALA A 221 54.96 60.62 -4.14
N LEU A 222 56.04 59.94 -3.74
CA LEU A 222 57.29 60.53 -3.26
C LEU A 222 57.91 61.41 -4.38
N PRO A 223 58.69 62.47 -4.07
CA PRO A 223 60.09 62.23 -3.70
C PRO A 223 60.68 63.15 -2.61
N LYS A 224 61.64 62.56 -1.88
CA LYS A 224 62.75 63.13 -1.09
C LYS A 224 63.54 64.26 -1.81
N PRO A 225 64.58 64.89 -1.22
CA PRO A 225 65.02 65.19 0.19
C PRO A 225 65.45 66.70 0.25
N PRO A 226 66.51 67.21 0.93
CA PRO A 226 67.30 66.76 2.09
C PRO A 226 67.52 67.83 3.21
N VAL A 227 67.82 67.31 4.42
CA VAL A 227 68.93 67.73 5.33
C VAL A 227 68.97 69.18 5.87
N LYS A 228 68.79 69.31 7.19
CA LYS A 228 69.92 69.49 8.11
C LYS A 228 69.56 69.00 9.51
#